data_AF-A0A946MK48-F1
#
_entry.id   AF-A0A946MK48-F1
#
_cell.length_a   1.000
_cell.length_b   1.000
_cell.length_c   1.000
_cell.angle_alpha   90.00
_cell.angle_beta   90.00
_cell.angle_gamma   90.00
#
_symmetry.space_group_name_H-M   'P 1'
#
loop_
_entity.id
_entity.type
_entity.pdbx_description
1 polymer ?
#
loop_
_entity_poly.entity_id
_entity_poly.type
_entity_poly.pdbx_seq_one_letter_code
_entity_poly.pdbx_strand_id
1 'polypeptide(L)' 'MKIQNVLVTGGGGFLGKAIVKKLVEKKLAVTSFSRNF' A
#
# COMPACT_ATOMS: atom_id res chain seq x y z
N MET A 1 -20.74 -3.02 -2.58
CA MET A 1 -19.62 -2.73 -1.65
C MET A 1 -18.65 -1.81 -2.38
N LYS A 2 -18.36 -0.62 -1.84
CA LYS A 2 -17.52 0.39 -2.52
C LYS A 2 -16.04 -0.01 -2.32
N ILE A 3 -15.34 -0.33 -3.40
CA ILE A 3 -13.89 -0.61 -3.34
C ILE A 3 -13.19 0.73 -3.07
N GLN A 4 -12.46 0.81 -1.97
CA GLN A 4 -11.59 1.95 -1.67
C GLN A 4 -10.20 1.68 -2.25
N ASN A 5 -9.81 2.51 -3.20
CA ASN A 5 -8.48 2.50 -3.80
C ASN A 5 -7.54 3.35 -2.95
N VAL A 6 -6.37 2.80 -2.61
CA VAL A 6 -5.36 3.46 -1.78
C VAL A 6 -4.02 3.50 -2.50
N LEU A 7 -3.46 4.69 -2.63
CA LEU A 7 -2.12 4.90 -3.17
C LEU A 7 -1.12 5.06 -2.02
N VAL A 8 -0.07 4.24 -2.01
CA VAL A 8 1.04 4.33 -1.04
C VAL A 8 2.31 4.76 -1.76
N THR A 9 2.83 5.93 -1.40
CA THR A 9 4.16 6.39 -1.82
C THR A 9 5.21 5.98 -0.80
N GLY A 10 6.43 5.64 -1.23
CA GLY A 10 7.47 5.17 -0.30
C GLY A 10 7.17 3.78 0.27
N GLY A 11 6.27 3.03 -0.36
CA GLY A 11 5.85 1.70 0.08
C GLY A 11 6.95 0.63 0.07
N GLY A 12 8.09 0.89 -0.57
CA GLY A 12 9.24 -0.01 -0.59
C GLY A 12 10.08 -0.02 0.70
N GLY A 13 9.96 1.01 1.55
CA GLY A 13 10.70 1.10 2.83
C GLY A 13 10.11 0.22 3.94
N PHE A 14 10.79 0.14 5.10
CA PHE A 14 10.34 -0.66 6.25
C PHE A 14 8.89 -0.35 6.66
N LEU A 15 8.60 0.92 6.97
CA LEU A 15 7.27 1.35 7.37
C LEU A 15 6.25 1.23 6.22
N GLY A 16 6.67 1.58 5.00
CA GLY A 16 5.83 1.47 3.81
C GLY A 16 5.29 0.06 3.60
N LYS A 17 6.15 -0.95 3.72
CA LYS A 17 5.76 -2.37 3.63
C LYS A 17 4.77 -2.77 4.72
N ALA A 18 4.97 -2.33 5.96
CA ALA A 18 4.07 -2.64 7.07
C ALA A 18 2.68 -2.01 6.87
N ILE A 19 2.61 -0.79 6.33
CA ILE A 19 1.36 -0.12 6.00
C ILE A 19 0.63 -0.84 4.87
N VAL A 20 1.33 -1.16 3.77
CA VAL A 20 0.75 -1.92 2.64
C VAL A 20 0.14 -3.23 3.12
N LYS A 21 0.85 -3.99 3.98
CA LYS A 21 0.34 -5.24 4.56
C LYS A 21 -1.00 -5.04 5.28
N LYS A 22 -1.09 -4.06 6.18
CA LYS A 22 -2.33 -3.76 6.93
C LYS A 22 -3.49 -3.33 6.02
N LEU A 23 -3.21 -2.61 4.92
CA LEU A 23 -4.24 -2.17 3.97
C LEU A 23 -4.79 -3.34 3.14
N VAL A 24 -3.91 -4.27 2.74
CA VAL A 24 -4.31 -5.51 2.05
C VAL A 24 -5.14 -6.41 2.96
N GLU A 25 -4.75 -6.57 4.24
CA GLU A 25 -5.52 -7.31 5.25
C GLU A 25 -6.94 -6.75 5.43
N LYS A 26 -7.14 -5.45 5.21
CA LYS A 26 -8.45 -4.78 5.22
C LYS A 26 -9.25 -4.95 3.92
N LYS A 27 -8.77 -5.76 2.96
CA LYS A 27 -9.38 -5.98 1.65
C LYS A 27 -9.54 -4.70 0.82
N LEU A 28 -8.62 -3.75 0.97
CA LEU A 28 -8.56 -2.53 0.17
C LEU A 28 -7.76 -2.79 -1.11
N ALA A 29 -8.06 -2.05 -2.17
CA ALA A 29 -7.29 -2.10 -3.41
C ALA A 29 -6.09 -1.16 -3.29
N VAL A 30 -4.88 -1.72 -3.16
CA VAL A 30 -3.67 -0.95 -2.87
C VAL A 30 -2.77 -0.89 -4.08
N THR A 31 -2.32 0.32 -4.44
CA THR A 31 -1.23 0.56 -5.37
C THR A 31 -0.06 1.17 -4.60
N SER A 32 1.14 0.65 -4.77
CA SER A 32 2.35 1.17 -4.11
C SER A 32 3.41 1.46 -5.15
N PHE A 33 3.99 2.67 -5.12
CA PHE A 33 5.17 3.01 -5.91
C PHE A 33 6.39 3.17 -5.01
N SER A 34 7.50 2.58 -5.43
CA SER A 34 8.85 2.91 -4.97
C SER A 34 9.68 3.32 -6.17
N ARG A 35 10.58 4.28 -5.97
CA ARG A 35 11.63 4.56 -6.96
C ARG A 35 12.59 3.38 -6.97
N ASN A 36 13.04 2.95 -8.15
CA ASN A 36 14.16 2.04 -8.24
C ASN A 36 15.38 2.72 -7.61
N PHE A 37 15.88 2.14 -6.53
CA PHE A 37 17.19 2.43 -5.96
C PHE A 37 17.98 1.13 -5.93
#